data_AF-A0A951DJK2-F1
#
_entry.id   AF-A0A951DJK2-F1
#
_cell.length_a   1.000
_cell.length_b   1.000
_cell.length_c   1.000
_cell.angle_alpha   90.00
_cell.angle_beta   90.00
_cell.angle_gamma   90.00
#
_symmetry.space_group_name_H-M   'P 1'
#
loop_
_entity.id
_entity.type
_entity.pdbx_description
1 polymer ?
#
loop_
_entity_poly.entity_id
_entity_poly.type
_entity_poly.pdbx_seq_one_letter_code
_entity_poly.pdbx_strand_id
1 'polypeptide(L)'
;MSSGYFSLTMAAARTGHNAYCTISPAPELQISQGGFTFQPTGANTTTVVIYPQVAQLQMPPCEAISGSLLIVTHSPVVAGQLLVSPPLEVSVTLTLYGNGGVQIGQSTLDAGQSTLNFKWDVSSATPIPESDAHDAIARYLPKQQQ
;
A
#
# COMPACT_ATOMS: atom_id res chain seq x y z
N MET A 1 -21.32 -3.43 -14.17
CA MET A 1 -19.98 -4.04 -14.02
C MET A 1 -19.79 -4.31 -12.53
N SER A 2 -19.32 -5.49 -12.14
CA SER A 2 -19.08 -5.82 -10.72
C SER A 2 -17.85 -5.09 -10.20
N SER A 3 -17.90 -4.58 -8.97
CA SER A 3 -16.73 -4.10 -8.24
C SER A 3 -15.72 -5.24 -8.05
N GLY A 4 -14.43 -4.92 -8.18
CA GLY A 4 -13.32 -5.81 -7.90
C GLY A 4 -12.49 -5.30 -6.73
N TYR A 5 -12.13 -6.19 -5.80
CA TYR A 5 -11.22 -5.91 -4.70
C TYR A 5 -9.79 -6.33 -5.05
N PHE A 6 -8.83 -5.48 -4.73
CA PHE A 6 -7.40 -5.74 -4.93
C PHE A 6 -6.61 -5.28 -3.71
N SER A 7 -5.53 -6.00 -3.37
CA SER A 7 -4.64 -5.63 -2.26
C SER A 7 -3.45 -4.85 -2.82
N LEU A 8 -3.33 -3.59 -2.41
CA LEU A 8 -2.17 -2.74 -2.67
C LEU A 8 -1.27 -2.76 -1.45
N THR A 9 -0.14 -3.45 -1.55
CA THR A 9 0.84 -3.52 -0.46
C THR A 9 1.91 -2.45 -0.63
N MET A 10 2.41 -1.93 0.47
CA MET A 10 3.59 -1.06 0.52
C MET A 10 4.65 -1.68 1.41
N ALA A 11 5.90 -1.68 0.98
CA ALA A 11 7.04 -2.11 1.78
C ALA A 11 8.25 -1.19 1.60
N ALA A 12 8.96 -0.93 2.69
CA ALA A 12 10.27 -0.28 2.69
C ALA A 12 11.08 -0.79 3.89
N ALA A 13 12.41 -0.71 3.81
CA ALA A 13 13.31 -1.19 4.87
C ALA A 13 14.31 -0.11 5.23
N ARG A 14 14.70 -0.04 6.51
CA ARG A 14 15.77 0.81 7.06
C ARG A 14 15.57 2.31 6.82
N THR A 15 14.46 2.85 7.28
CA THR A 15 14.23 4.30 7.24
C THR A 15 15.00 4.97 8.39
N GLY A 16 15.87 5.93 8.08
CA GLY A 16 16.72 6.61 9.07
C GLY A 16 16.03 7.77 9.80
N HIS A 17 14.91 8.25 9.26
CA HIS A 17 14.21 9.45 9.73
C HIS A 17 12.69 9.34 9.61
N ASN A 18 11.98 10.25 10.27
CA ASN A 18 10.53 10.38 10.16
C ASN A 18 10.16 10.84 8.74
N ALA A 19 9.15 10.21 8.12
CA ALA A 19 8.57 10.67 6.87
C ALA A 19 7.04 10.54 6.88
N TYR A 20 6.37 11.47 6.21
CA TYR A 20 4.96 11.37 5.91
C TYR A 20 4.81 10.73 4.55
N CYS A 21 4.09 9.61 4.48
CA CYS A 21 3.70 9.03 3.20
C CYS A 21 2.19 9.17 3.00
N THR A 22 1.80 9.41 1.77
CA THR A 22 0.40 9.51 1.36
C THR A 22 0.19 8.67 0.12
N ILE A 23 -0.78 7.76 0.15
CA ILE A 23 -1.23 6.99 -1.01
C ILE A 23 -2.61 7.49 -1.39
N SER A 24 -2.72 8.03 -2.59
CA SER A 24 -3.96 8.56 -3.15
C SER A 24 -4.30 7.78 -4.42
N PRO A 25 -5.31 6.90 -4.40
CA PRO A 25 -5.83 6.26 -5.60
C PRO A 25 -6.40 7.30 -6.59
N ALA A 26 -6.57 6.92 -7.85
CA ALA A 26 -7.34 7.74 -8.79
C ALA A 26 -8.82 7.84 -8.33
N PRO A 27 -9.54 8.93 -8.67
CA PRO A 27 -10.84 9.26 -8.06
C PRO A 27 -11.95 8.20 -8.22
N GLU A 28 -11.84 7.35 -9.23
CA GLU A 28 -12.78 6.25 -9.50
C GLU A 28 -12.55 5.00 -8.63
N LEU A 29 -11.47 4.98 -7.83
CA LEU A 29 -11.11 3.90 -6.93
C LEU A 29 -11.37 4.31 -5.48
N GLN A 30 -11.60 3.34 -4.60
CA GLN A 30 -11.80 3.58 -3.18
C GLN A 30 -10.95 2.66 -2.32
N ILE A 31 -10.39 3.18 -1.24
CA ILE A 31 -9.78 2.40 -0.17
C ILE A 31 -10.90 1.95 0.77
N SER A 32 -11.20 0.65 0.78
CA SER A 32 -12.23 0.10 1.66
C SER A 32 -11.71 -0.15 3.07
N GLN A 33 -10.45 -0.54 3.21
CA GLN A 33 -9.79 -0.84 4.48
C GLN A 33 -8.27 -0.89 4.29
N GLY A 34 -7.51 -0.89 5.36
CA GLY A 34 -6.06 -1.07 5.30
C GLY A 34 -5.41 -1.16 6.67
N GLY A 35 -4.12 -1.51 6.68
CA GLY A 35 -3.32 -1.59 7.89
C GLY A 35 -1.83 -1.62 7.56
N PHE A 36 -1.02 -1.13 8.50
CA PHE A 36 0.43 -1.07 8.39
C PHE A 36 1.08 -1.57 9.68
N THR A 37 2.20 -2.26 9.52
CA THR A 37 3.08 -2.72 10.59
C THR A 37 4.43 -2.04 10.42
N PHE A 38 4.98 -1.59 11.54
CA PHE A 38 6.26 -0.91 11.62
C PHE A 38 7.13 -1.65 12.63
N GLN A 39 8.40 -1.83 12.30
CA GLN A 39 9.43 -2.29 13.23
C GLN A 39 10.33 -1.09 13.60
N PRO A 40 9.90 -0.24 14.54
CA PRO A 40 10.59 1.00 14.86
C PRO A 40 11.96 0.72 15.53
N THR A 41 12.94 1.58 15.25
CA THR A 41 14.27 1.51 15.88
C THR A 41 14.37 2.25 17.23
N GLY A 42 13.27 2.89 17.65
CA GLY A 42 13.18 3.62 18.92
C GLY A 42 11.73 3.93 19.30
N ALA A 43 11.55 4.49 20.50
CA ALA A 43 10.23 4.89 20.99
C ALA A 43 9.71 6.09 20.17
N ASN A 44 8.71 5.83 19.32
CA ASN A 44 8.11 6.82 18.43
C ASN A 44 6.60 6.62 18.36
N THR A 45 5.88 7.70 18.07
CA THR A 45 4.45 7.63 17.75
C THR A 45 4.30 7.43 16.24
N THR A 46 3.51 6.43 15.86
CA THR A 46 3.12 6.20 14.47
C THR A 46 1.63 6.51 14.33
N THR A 47 1.28 7.26 13.29
CA THR A 47 -0.11 7.56 12.97
C THR A 47 -0.44 6.98 11.60
N VAL A 48 -1.52 6.22 11.51
CA VAL A 48 -2.06 5.69 10.26
C VAL A 48 -3.51 6.13 10.17
N VAL A 49 -3.84 6.88 9.12
CA VAL A 49 -5.20 7.35 8.85
C VAL A 49 -5.60 6.91 7.47
N ILE A 50 -6.72 6.20 7.37
CA ILE A 50 -7.20 5.64 6.11
C ILE A 50 -8.60 6.16 5.85
N TYR A 51 -8.72 6.92 4.78
CA TYR A 51 -9.96 7.43 4.24
C TYR A 51 -10.24 6.77 2.88
N PRO A 52 -11.49 6.83 2.38
CA PRO A 52 -11.84 6.20 1.11
C PRO A 52 -11.01 6.65 -0.10
N GLN A 53 -10.41 7.84 -0.06
CA GLN A 53 -9.65 8.41 -1.18
C GLN A 53 -8.19 8.70 -0.87
N VAL A 54 -7.75 8.40 0.35
CA VAL A 54 -6.37 8.67 0.75
C VAL A 54 -6.00 7.86 1.98
N ALA A 55 -4.82 7.24 1.94
CA ALA A 55 -4.17 6.69 3.13
C ALA A 55 -2.97 7.58 3.48
N GLN A 56 -2.93 8.04 4.72
CA GLN A 56 -1.85 8.86 5.26
C GLN A 56 -1.15 8.09 6.38
N LEU A 57 0.17 8.09 6.34
CA LEU A 57 0.98 7.42 7.34
C LEU A 57 2.14 8.32 7.75
N GLN A 58 2.31 8.48 9.06
CA GLN A 58 3.50 9.05 9.64
C GLN A 58 4.43 7.90 9.99
N MET A 59 5.43 7.68 9.14
CA MET A 59 6.40 6.62 9.30
C MET A 59 7.55 7.09 10.19
N PRO A 60 7.83 6.39 11.30
CA PRO A 60 9.02 6.65 12.11
C PRO A 60 10.28 6.05 11.45
N PRO A 61 11.47 6.35 11.99
CA PRO A 61 12.65 5.53 11.77
C PRO A 61 12.34 4.07 12.12
N CYS A 62 12.53 3.17 11.16
CA CYS A 62 12.17 1.76 11.30
C CYS A 62 13.11 0.85 10.50
N GLU A 63 13.36 -0.35 11.01
CA GLU A 63 14.09 -1.40 10.28
C GLU A 63 13.27 -1.89 9.09
N ALA A 64 11.95 -1.93 9.23
CA ALA A 64 11.03 -2.31 8.19
C ALA A 64 9.65 -1.67 8.42
N ILE A 65 9.01 -1.33 7.32
CA ILE A 65 7.58 -1.04 7.23
C ILE A 65 6.97 -1.98 6.20
N SER A 66 5.81 -2.52 6.52
CA SER A 66 4.96 -3.15 5.53
C SER A 66 3.49 -2.92 5.83
N GLY A 67 2.67 -2.77 4.82
CA GLY A 67 1.23 -2.70 4.98
C GLY A 67 0.47 -3.08 3.73
N SER A 68 -0.84 -3.17 3.86
CA SER A 68 -1.77 -3.44 2.77
C SER A 68 -2.96 -2.50 2.87
N LEU A 69 -3.39 -1.99 1.71
CA LEU A 69 -4.64 -1.29 1.49
C LEU A 69 -5.51 -2.15 0.58
N LEU A 70 -6.79 -2.27 0.91
CA LEU A 70 -7.75 -2.91 0.02
C LEU A 70 -8.41 -1.86 -0.85
N ILE A 71 -8.17 -1.96 -2.16
CA ILE A 71 -8.69 -1.07 -3.18
C ILE A 71 -9.90 -1.72 -3.84
N VAL A 72 -11.00 -0.96 -3.94
CA VAL A 72 -12.22 -1.33 -4.65
C VAL A 72 -12.31 -0.48 -5.91
N THR A 73 -12.56 -1.13 -7.05
CA THR A 73 -12.67 -0.44 -8.33
C THR A 73 -13.70 -1.10 -9.24
N HIS A 74 -14.32 -0.31 -10.10
CA HIS A 74 -15.10 -0.78 -11.25
C HIS A 74 -14.36 -0.52 -12.58
N SER A 75 -13.18 0.11 -12.51
CA SER A 75 -12.33 0.42 -13.65
C SER A 75 -11.46 -0.80 -14.00
N PRO A 76 -11.13 -1.01 -15.29
CA PRO A 76 -10.15 -2.02 -15.70
C PRO A 76 -8.72 -1.65 -15.29
N VAL A 77 -8.51 -0.55 -14.56
CA VAL A 77 -7.21 -0.05 -14.16
C VAL A 77 -7.19 0.26 -12.68
N VAL A 78 -6.09 -0.08 -12.01
CA VAL A 78 -5.73 0.43 -10.69
C VAL A 78 -4.58 1.41 -10.82
N ALA A 79 -4.83 2.68 -10.46
CA ALA A 79 -3.87 3.75 -10.58
C ALA A 79 -3.93 4.70 -9.38
N GLY A 80 -2.88 5.50 -9.22
CA GLY A 80 -2.79 6.49 -8.16
C GLY A 80 -1.39 7.07 -8.02
N GLN A 81 -1.18 7.70 -6.86
CA GLN A 81 0.07 8.34 -6.51
C GLN A 81 0.48 8.00 -5.08
N LEU A 82 1.77 7.77 -4.90
CA LEU A 82 2.46 7.75 -3.62
C LEU A 82 3.30 9.03 -3.50
N LEU A 83 3.12 9.75 -2.39
CA LEU A 83 3.93 10.89 -1.99
C LEU A 83 4.67 10.56 -0.70
N VAL A 84 5.92 10.99 -0.60
CA VAL A 84 6.80 10.78 0.55
C VAL A 84 7.57 12.07 0.86
N SER A 85 7.42 12.59 2.08
CA SER A 85 8.05 13.84 2.51
C SER A 85 8.53 13.80 3.97
N PRO A 86 9.82 14.11 4.24
CA PRO A 86 10.89 14.27 3.26
C PRO A 86 11.16 12.95 2.49
N PRO A 87 11.86 12.99 1.33
CA PRO A 87 12.25 11.78 0.62
C PRO A 87 12.99 10.81 1.55
N LEU A 88 12.84 9.51 1.29
CA LEU A 88 13.53 8.45 2.03
C LEU A 88 14.84 8.09 1.36
N GLU A 89 15.82 7.65 2.14
CA GLU A 89 17.10 7.15 1.63
C GLU A 89 17.02 5.70 1.14
N VAL A 90 15.81 5.14 1.09
CA VAL A 90 15.51 3.76 0.76
C VAL A 90 14.36 3.71 -0.22
N SER A 91 14.34 2.69 -1.06
CA SER A 91 13.25 2.52 -2.01
C SER A 91 11.97 2.06 -1.32
N VAL A 92 10.83 2.58 -1.77
CA VAL A 92 9.50 2.13 -1.36
C VAL A 92 8.88 1.35 -2.50
N THR A 93 8.48 0.11 -2.23
CA THR A 93 7.85 -0.75 -3.24
C THR A 93 6.35 -0.84 -3.00
N LEU A 94 5.59 -0.60 -4.05
CA LEU A 94 4.16 -0.86 -4.12
C LEU A 94 3.91 -2.10 -4.98
N THR A 95 3.10 -3.03 -4.49
CA THR A 95 2.74 -4.25 -5.22
C THR A 95 1.23 -4.44 -5.16
N LEU A 96 0.62 -4.75 -6.30
CA LEU A 96 -0.80 -5.03 -6.43
C LEU A 96 -1.03 -6.53 -6.54
N TYR A 97 -1.94 -7.06 -5.72
CA TYR A 97 -2.33 -8.46 -5.69
C TYR A 97 -3.84 -8.64 -5.96
N GLY A 98 -4.16 -9.70 -6.69
CA GLY A 98 -5.53 -10.19 -6.89
C GLY A 98 -5.86 -11.39 -6.00
N ASN A 99 -6.82 -12.19 -6.43
CA ASN A 99 -7.24 -13.39 -5.71
C ASN A 99 -6.08 -14.36 -5.45
N GLY A 100 -6.07 -15.02 -4.28
CA GLY A 100 -5.07 -16.04 -3.92
C GLY A 100 -3.63 -15.53 -3.80
N GLY A 101 -3.39 -14.22 -3.78
CA GLY A 101 -2.07 -13.62 -3.66
C GLY A 101 -1.31 -13.53 -4.97
N VAL A 102 -2.02 -13.64 -6.10
CA VAL A 102 -1.42 -13.49 -7.42
C VAL A 102 -0.99 -12.04 -7.61
N GLN A 103 0.31 -11.82 -7.79
CA GLN A 103 0.86 -10.51 -8.11
C GLN A 103 0.42 -10.09 -9.52
N ILE A 104 -0.18 -8.90 -9.59
CA ILE A 104 -0.63 -8.27 -10.85
C ILE A 104 0.44 -7.31 -11.35
N GLY A 105 1.03 -6.52 -10.45
CA GLY A 105 1.99 -5.49 -10.83
C GLY A 105 2.78 -4.97 -9.64
N GLN A 106 3.90 -4.31 -9.94
CA GLN A 106 4.77 -3.68 -8.96
C GLN A 106 5.26 -2.33 -9.49
N SER A 107 5.52 -1.39 -8.60
CA SER A 107 6.13 -0.10 -8.89
C SER A 107 6.99 0.31 -7.70
N THR A 108 8.12 0.94 -7.98
CA THR A 108 9.11 1.29 -6.94
C THR A 108 9.39 2.79 -7.01
N LEU A 109 9.29 3.45 -5.86
CA LEU A 109 9.81 4.79 -5.64
C LEU A 109 11.27 4.62 -5.23
N ASP A 110 12.19 5.09 -6.06
CA ASP A 110 13.62 4.98 -5.78
C ASP A 110 14.02 5.87 -4.58
N ALA A 111 15.11 5.47 -3.92
CA ALA A 111 15.71 6.26 -2.86
C ALA A 111 15.99 7.71 -3.32
N GLY A 112 15.69 8.67 -2.44
CA GLY A 112 15.82 10.10 -2.68
C GLY A 112 14.66 10.73 -3.45
N GLN A 113 13.70 9.95 -3.94
CA GLN A 113 12.51 10.46 -4.63
C GLN A 113 11.35 10.70 -3.66
N SER A 114 10.50 11.68 -4.00
CA SER A 114 9.31 12.03 -3.20
C SER A 114 8.00 11.60 -3.81
N THR A 115 7.96 11.23 -5.09
CA THR A 115 6.70 10.98 -5.80
C THR A 115 6.82 9.79 -6.72
N LEU A 116 5.84 8.88 -6.63
CA LEU A 116 5.65 7.75 -7.54
C LEU A 116 4.22 7.78 -8.04
N ASN A 117 4.05 7.82 -9.37
CA ASN A 117 2.76 7.54 -9.98
C ASN A 117 2.75 6.05 -10.38
N PHE A 118 1.68 5.33 -10.05
CA PHE A 118 1.52 3.92 -10.39
C PHE A 118 0.25 3.69 -11.20
N LYS A 119 0.28 2.67 -12.07
CA LYS A 119 -0.83 2.27 -12.92
C LYS A 119 -0.67 0.82 -13.36
N TRP A 120 -1.70 0.00 -13.15
CA TRP A 120 -1.75 -1.40 -13.58
C TRP A 120 -3.09 -1.72 -14.24
N ASP A 121 -3.05 -2.49 -15.33
CA ASP A 121 -4.23 -3.06 -15.97
C ASP A 121 -4.69 -4.29 -15.17
N VAL A 122 -5.96 -4.31 -14.79
CA VAL A 122 -6.60 -5.39 -14.04
C VAL A 122 -7.75 -6.03 -14.81
N SER A 123 -7.93 -5.71 -16.09
CA SER A 123 -9.04 -6.21 -16.93
C SER A 123 -9.09 -7.73 -17.05
N SER A 124 -7.94 -8.41 -17.02
CA SER A 124 -7.84 -9.87 -17.02
C SER A 124 -7.54 -10.47 -15.65
N ALA A 125 -7.45 -9.65 -14.59
CA ALA A 125 -7.11 -10.10 -13.26
C ALA A 125 -8.35 -10.61 -12.52
N THR A 126 -8.19 -11.70 -11.76
CA THR A 126 -9.25 -12.19 -10.87
C THR A 126 -9.26 -11.34 -9.59
N PRO A 127 -10.33 -10.60 -9.30
CA PRO A 127 -10.42 -9.81 -8.07
C PRO A 127 -10.55 -10.71 -6.84
N ILE A 128 -10.14 -10.21 -5.69
CA ILE A 128 -10.37 -10.84 -4.40
C ILE A 128 -11.89 -10.91 -4.17
N PRO A 129 -12.45 -12.08 -3.82
CA PRO A 129 -13.87 -12.18 -3.48
C PRO A 129 -14.23 -11.27 -2.31
N GLU A 130 -15.41 -10.66 -2.34
CA GLU A 130 -15.87 -9.78 -1.24
C GLU A 130 -15.93 -10.53 0.11
N SER A 131 -16.27 -11.82 0.10
CA SER A 131 -16.23 -12.67 1.30
C SER A 131 -14.84 -12.76 1.94
N ASP A 132 -13.80 -12.63 1.13
CA ASP A 132 -12.40 -12.82 1.52
C ASP A 132 -11.69 -11.47 1.68
N ALA A 133 -12.31 -10.38 1.23
CA ALA A 133 -11.79 -9.03 1.26
C ALA A 133 -11.34 -8.61 2.67
N HIS A 134 -12.16 -8.90 3.69
CA HIS A 134 -11.86 -8.53 5.07
C HIS A 134 -10.57 -9.23 5.57
N ASP A 135 -10.46 -10.54 5.32
CA ASP A 135 -9.31 -11.37 5.72
C ASP A 135 -8.06 -11.12 4.88
N ALA A 136 -8.22 -10.62 3.65
CA ALA A 136 -7.13 -10.40 2.71
C ALA A 136 -6.03 -9.53 3.31
N ILE A 137 -6.37 -8.49 4.07
CA ILE A 137 -5.37 -7.65 4.74
C ILE A 137 -4.51 -8.50 5.69
N ALA A 138 -5.13 -9.33 6.53
CA ALA A 138 -4.38 -10.16 7.48
C ALA A 138 -3.50 -11.21 6.78
N ARG A 139 -3.88 -11.68 5.59
CA ARG A 139 -3.11 -12.65 4.79
C ARG A 139 -1.94 -12.01 4.04
N TYR A 140 -2.07 -10.75 3.62
CA TYR A 140 -1.06 -10.03 2.83
C TYR A 140 -0.19 -9.06 3.64
N LEU A 141 -0.51 -8.82 4.91
CA LEU A 141 0.49 -8.31 5.86
C LEU A 141 1.58 -9.38 5.99
N PRO A 142 2.86 -9.06 5.78
CA PRO A 142 3.92 -10.03 5.96
C PRO A 142 3.88 -10.54 7.41
N LYS A 143 3.84 -11.86 7.55
CA LYS A 143 3.96 -12.52 8.85
C LYS A 143 5.28 -12.05 9.45
N GLN A 144 5.24 -11.51 10.67
CA GLN A 144 6.46 -11.32 11.44
C GLN A 144 7.18 -12.66 11.50
N GLN A 145 8.38 -12.72 10.92
CA GLN A 145 9.28 -13.83 11.19
C GLN A 145 9.64 -13.71 12.68
N GLN A 146 9.05 -14.57 13.50
CA GLN A 146 9.48 -14.81 14.87
C GLN A 146 10.84 -15.49 14.87
#